data_AF-A0A1B6HQ30-F1
#
_entry.id   AF-A0A1B6HQ30-F1
#
_cell.length_a   1.000
_cell.length_b   1.000
_cell.length_c   1.000
_cell.angle_alpha   90.00
_cell.angle_beta   90.00
_cell.angle_gamma   90.00
#
_symmetry.space_group_name_H-M   'P 1'
#
loop_
_entity.id
_entity.type
_entity.pdbx_description
1 polymer ?
#
loop_
_entity_poly.entity_id
_entity_poly.type
_entity_poly.pdbx_seq_one_letter_code
_entity_poly.pdbx_strand_id
1 'polypeptide(L)'
;PGSYKLSQLCVGLPGLEFLSECIKPRLKYQVVDMPITTRLIKGEQDLLAGLAQTLVINIHTGSRHISQNSVLRLHTTMGLTLQLTESDAPSRQLDIALPAATPMS
;
A
#
# COMPACT_ATOMS: atom_id res chain seq x y z
N PRO A 1 2.80 -12.78 7.80
CA PRO A 1 2.51 -14.23 7.58
C PRO A 1 1.36 -14.68 8.49
N GLY A 2 0.43 -15.49 7.98
CA GLY A 2 -0.75 -15.90 8.75
C GLY A 2 -1.39 -17.17 8.23
N SER A 3 -2.00 -17.94 9.14
CA SER A 3 -2.83 -19.09 8.81
C SER A 3 -4.30 -18.68 8.84
N TYR A 4 -4.98 -18.84 7.70
CA TYR A 4 -6.37 -18.44 7.52
C TYR A 4 -7.23 -19.68 7.28
N LYS A 5 -8.49 -19.61 7.69
CA LYS A 5 -9.47 -20.68 7.48
C LYS A 5 -10.71 -20.10 6.81
N LEU A 6 -10.99 -20.55 5.59
CA LEU A 6 -12.26 -20.24 4.94
C LEU A 6 -13.32 -21.18 5.49
N SER A 7 -14.35 -20.59 6.12
CA SER A 7 -15.40 -21.34 6.82
C SER A 7 -16.75 -21.23 6.12
N GLN A 8 -17.06 -20.09 5.51
CA GLN A 8 -18.35 -19.80 4.89
C GLN A 8 -18.17 -18.65 3.91
N LEU A 9 -18.98 -18.62 2.84
CA LEU A 9 -19.01 -17.52 1.88
C LEU A 9 -20.26 -16.66 2.14
N CYS A 10 -20.12 -15.35 1.97
CA CYS A 10 -21.22 -14.41 2.02
C CYS A 10 -21.26 -13.62 0.72
N VAL A 11 -22.45 -13.45 0.15
CA VAL A 11 -22.70 -12.53 -0.96
C VAL A 11 -23.63 -11.43 -0.47
N GLY A 12 -23.11 -10.20 -0.46
CA GLY A 12 -23.88 -9.01 -0.10
C GLY A 12 -24.49 -8.34 -1.33
N LEU A 13 -25.77 -8.02 -1.24
CA LEU A 13 -26.51 -7.11 -2.11
C LEU A 13 -27.04 -5.94 -1.26
N PRO A 14 -27.40 -4.78 -1.85
CA PRO A 14 -28.00 -3.70 -1.07
C PRO A 14 -29.25 -4.19 -0.31
N GLY A 15 -29.16 -4.23 1.03
CA GLY A 15 -30.24 -4.66 1.92
C GLY A 15 -30.41 -6.18 2.11
N LEU A 16 -29.57 -7.02 1.51
CA LEU A 16 -29.66 -8.48 1.60
C LEU A 16 -28.27 -9.12 1.72
N GLU A 17 -28.15 -10.12 2.60
CA GLU A 17 -26.95 -10.94 2.71
C GLU A 17 -27.31 -12.41 2.58
N PHE A 18 -26.66 -13.10 1.65
CA PHE A 18 -26.82 -14.53 1.44
C PHE A 18 -25.59 -15.25 1.98
N LEU A 19 -25.81 -16.09 2.98
CA LEU A 19 -24.77 -16.95 3.55
C LEU A 19 -24.82 -18.32 2.89
N SER A 20 -23.69 -18.80 2.37
CA SER A 20 -23.56 -20.19 1.93
C SER A 20 -23.68 -21.13 3.13
N GLU A 21 -23.84 -22.43 2.90
CA GLU A 21 -23.58 -23.40 3.96
C GLU A 21 -22.11 -23.34 4.43
N CYS A 22 -21.86 -23.79 5.66
CA CYS A 22 -20.51 -23.90 6.20
C CYS A 22 -19.70 -24.94 5.42
N ILE A 23 -18.53 -24.54 4.92
CA ILE A 23 -17.62 -25.41 4.17
C ILE A 23 -17.03 -26.47 5.10
N LYS A 24 -17.22 -27.75 4.76
CA LYS A 24 -16.72 -28.91 5.53
C LYS A 24 -16.01 -29.90 4.60
N PRO A 25 -14.74 -30.27 4.86
CA PRO A 25 -13.86 -29.70 5.89
C PRO A 25 -13.48 -28.25 5.57
N ARG A 26 -13.21 -27.45 6.61
CA ARG A 26 -12.79 -26.05 6.41
C ARG A 26 -11.48 -25.99 5.63
N LEU A 27 -11.43 -25.12 4.62
CA LEU A 27 -10.24 -24.92 3.80
C LEU A 27 -9.22 -24.09 4.59
N LYS A 28 -7.99 -24.59 4.71
CA LYS A 28 -6.88 -23.92 5.39
C LYS A 28 -5.95 -23.30 4.35
N TYR A 29 -5.59 -22.05 4.55
CA TYR A 29 -4.65 -21.31 3.71
C TYR A 29 -3.50 -20.81 4.56
N GLN A 30 -2.28 -20.96 4.05
CA GLN A 30 -1.10 -20.37 4.64
C GLN A 30 -0.60 -19.27 3.71
N VAL A 31 -0.53 -18.05 4.21
CA VAL A 31 0.10 -16.95 3.46
C VAL A 31 1.61 -17.13 3.56
N VAL A 32 2.18 -17.70 2.51
CA VAL A 32 3.62 -17.93 2.36
C VAL A 32 4.34 -16.70 1.78
N ASP A 33 3.62 -15.83 1.09
CA ASP A 33 4.19 -14.67 0.43
C ASP A 33 3.19 -13.51 0.35
N MET A 34 3.66 -12.29 0.54
CA MET A 34 2.89 -11.06 0.42
C MET A 34 3.74 -9.99 -0.27
N PRO A 35 3.30 -9.46 -1.43
CA PRO A 35 4.07 -8.49 -2.18
C PRO A 35 4.18 -7.15 -1.43
N ILE A 36 5.17 -6.36 -1.84
CA ILE A 36 5.26 -4.96 -1.42
C ILE A 36 4.06 -4.22 -2.02
N THR A 37 3.37 -3.44 -1.20
CA THR A 37 2.29 -2.56 -1.65
C THR A 37 2.58 -1.12 -1.26
N THR A 38 2.18 -0.18 -2.11
CA THR A 38 2.38 1.25 -1.90
C THR A 38 1.06 1.98 -2.03
N ARG A 39 0.75 2.87 -1.10
CA ARG A 39 -0.47 3.68 -1.12
C ARG A 39 -0.12 5.16 -0.92
N LEU A 40 -0.56 5.99 -1.86
CA LEU A 40 -0.52 7.44 -1.73
C LEU A 40 -1.78 7.92 -1.00
N ILE A 41 -1.59 8.74 0.03
CA ILE A 41 -2.65 9.29 0.88
C ILE A 41 -2.63 10.81 0.70
N LYS A 42 -3.74 11.36 0.19
CA LYS A 42 -3.91 12.78 -0.14
C LYS A 42 -4.48 13.66 0.98
N GLY A 43 -4.58 13.14 2.20
CA GLY A 43 -5.30 13.80 3.30
C GLY A 43 -6.82 13.79 3.06
N GLU A 44 -7.54 14.65 3.78
CA GLU A 44 -9.01 14.75 3.71
C GLU A 44 -9.52 15.59 2.53
N GLN A 45 -8.67 16.43 1.95
CA GLN A 45 -9.03 17.38 0.90
C GLN A 45 -8.62 16.88 -0.49
N ASP A 46 -9.30 17.39 -1.52
CA ASP A 46 -8.91 17.14 -2.90
C ASP A 46 -7.66 17.91 -3.29
N LEU A 47 -6.92 17.37 -4.27
CA LEU A 47 -5.72 17.99 -4.79
C LEU A 47 -6.07 19.21 -5.65
N LEU A 48 -5.61 20.39 -5.22
CA LEU A 48 -5.83 21.66 -5.91
C LEU A 48 -4.63 22.06 -6.79
N ALA A 49 -4.90 22.51 -8.01
CA ALA A 49 -3.85 22.98 -8.91
C ALA A 49 -3.20 24.29 -8.41
N GLY A 50 -1.89 24.41 -8.56
CA GLY A 50 -1.14 25.63 -8.20
C GLY A 50 -0.85 25.80 -6.72
N LEU A 51 -1.29 24.86 -5.86
CA LEU A 51 -1.01 24.87 -4.43
C LEU A 51 -0.08 23.73 -4.05
N ALA A 52 0.96 24.06 -3.26
CA ALA A 52 1.80 23.07 -2.62
C ALA A 52 0.97 22.28 -1.60
N GLN A 53 0.97 20.95 -1.72
CA GLN A 53 0.16 20.05 -0.91
C GLN A 53 1.01 18.87 -0.45
N THR A 54 0.91 18.55 0.84
CA THR A 54 1.65 17.46 1.46
C THR A 54 0.92 16.14 1.25
N LEU A 55 1.66 15.13 0.80
CA LEU A 55 1.16 13.78 0.55
C LEU A 55 1.95 12.78 1.39
N VAL A 56 1.29 11.71 1.84
CA VAL A 56 1.94 10.60 2.56
C VAL A 56 1.96 9.37 1.68
N ILE A 57 3.12 8.75 1.53
CA ILE A 57 3.26 7.45 0.87
C ILE A 57 3.49 6.39 1.94
N ASN A 58 2.53 5.48 2.07
CA ASN A 58 2.68 4.30 2.90
C ASN A 58 3.22 3.14 2.06
N ILE A 59 4.37 2.61 2.46
CA ILE A 59 4.96 1.40 1.88
C ILE A 59 4.76 0.26 2.87
N HIS A 60 4.08 -0.78 2.45
CA HIS A 60 3.93 -2.01 3.22
C HIS A 60 4.79 -3.10 2.59
N THR A 61 5.81 -3.55 3.30
CA THR A 61 6.83 -4.47 2.78
C THR A 61 6.34 -5.91 2.65
N GLY A 62 5.27 -6.28 3.35
CA GLY A 62 4.71 -7.62 3.32
C GLY A 62 5.70 -8.66 3.86
N SER A 63 5.97 -9.70 3.06
CA SER A 63 6.98 -10.73 3.37
C SER A 63 8.35 -10.42 2.76
N ARG A 64 8.55 -9.24 2.17
CA ARG A 64 9.80 -8.87 1.49
C ARG A 64 10.74 -8.08 2.40
N HIS A 65 12.02 -8.27 2.15
CA HIS A 65 13.10 -7.48 2.74
C HIS A 65 13.34 -6.22 1.89
N ILE A 66 13.51 -5.08 2.56
CA ILE A 66 14.11 -3.89 1.95
C ILE A 66 15.60 -3.94 2.20
N SER A 67 16.38 -4.11 1.14
CA SER A 67 17.85 -4.15 1.20
C SER A 67 18.44 -2.80 1.60
N GLN A 68 19.65 -2.83 2.15
CA GLN A 68 20.43 -1.62 2.33
C GLN A 68 20.59 -0.88 1.00
N ASN A 69 20.54 0.45 1.04
CA ASN A 69 20.61 1.33 -0.12
C ASN A 69 19.44 1.19 -1.12
N SER A 70 18.31 0.62 -0.70
CA SER A 70 17.09 0.66 -1.50
C SER A 70 16.60 2.10 -1.66
N VAL A 71 16.06 2.41 -2.84
CA VAL A 71 15.55 3.74 -3.17
C VAL A 71 14.12 3.62 -3.68
N LEU A 72 13.22 4.43 -3.11
CA LEU A 72 11.91 4.70 -3.68
C LEU A 72 12.04 5.79 -4.73
N ARG A 73 11.83 5.44 -5.99
CA ARG A 73 11.79 6.40 -7.09
C ARG A 73 10.36 6.77 -7.43
N LEU A 74 10.03 8.05 -7.29
CA LEU A 74 8.75 8.62 -7.62
C LEU A 74 8.85 9.37 -8.95
N HIS A 75 7.91 9.10 -9.85
CA HIS A 75 7.76 9.83 -11.11
C HIS A 75 6.40 10.49 -11.16
N THR A 76 6.37 11.77 -11.52
CA THR A 76 5.12 12.47 -11.78
C THR A 76 4.77 12.48 -13.25
N THR A 77 3.47 12.56 -13.52
CA THR A 77 2.90 12.81 -14.84
C THR A 77 2.25 14.19 -14.88
N MET A 78 1.94 14.68 -16.09
CA MET A 78 1.07 15.86 -16.30
C MET A 78 1.58 17.17 -15.65
N GLY A 79 2.89 17.39 -15.63
CA GLY A 79 3.48 18.67 -15.20
C GLY A 79 3.56 18.89 -13.69
N LEU A 80 3.15 17.92 -12.87
CA LEU A 80 3.32 17.95 -11.41
C LEU A 80 4.80 17.84 -11.03
N THR A 81 5.17 18.44 -9.91
CA THR A 81 6.51 18.32 -9.32
C THR A 81 6.40 17.89 -7.86
N LEU A 82 7.40 17.16 -7.38
CA LEU A 82 7.53 16.69 -6.01
C LEU A 82 8.74 17.34 -5.35
N GLN A 83 8.66 17.49 -4.04
CA GLN A 83 9.77 17.87 -3.17
C GLN A 83 9.64 17.06 -1.87
N LEU A 84 10.75 16.58 -1.32
CA LEU A 84 10.74 15.80 -0.07
C LEU A 84 10.72 16.74 1.14
N THR A 85 11.57 17.77 1.10
CA THR A 85 11.65 18.83 2.09
C THR A 85 11.45 20.19 1.44
N GLU A 86 11.10 21.21 2.23
CA GLU A 86 10.92 22.58 1.71
C GLU A 86 12.21 23.21 1.17
N SER A 87 13.37 22.62 1.49
CA SER A 87 14.68 23.06 1.01
C SER A 87 15.05 22.44 -0.34
N ASP A 88 14.34 21.41 -0.79
CA ASP A 88 14.61 20.73 -2.06
C ASP A 88 13.98 21.49 -3.23
N ALA A 89 14.69 21.53 -4.36
CA ALA A 89 14.13 22.05 -5.60
C ALA A 89 13.03 21.09 -6.11
N PRO A 90 11.83 21.60 -6.48
CA PRO A 90 10.76 20.77 -7.00
C PRO A 90 11.15 20.11 -8.31
N SER A 91 10.94 18.79 -8.43
CA SER A 91 11.38 17.99 -9.57
C SER A 91 10.30 17.01 -10.03
N ARG A 92 10.41 16.50 -11.26
CA ARG A 92 9.49 15.46 -11.78
C ARG A 92 9.87 14.04 -11.35
N GLN A 93 11.05 13.89 -10.77
CA GLN A 93 11.57 12.63 -10.28
C GLN A 93 12.23 12.84 -8.94
N LEU A 94 11.81 12.06 -7.95
CA LEU A 94 12.33 12.11 -6.59
C LEU A 94 12.79 10.72 -6.18
N ASP A 95 14.06 10.60 -5.80
CA ASP A 95 14.67 9.38 -5.29
C ASP A 95 14.79 9.51 -3.77
N ILE A 96 14.08 8.66 -3.02
CA ILE A 96 14.04 8.67 -1.56
C ILE A 96 14.74 7.41 -1.04
N ALA A 97 15.80 7.57 -0.25
CA ALA A 97 16.46 6.45 0.41
C ALA A 97 15.50 5.78 1.40
N LEU A 98 15.33 4.46 1.28
CA LEU A 98 14.50 3.68 2.20
C LEU A 98 15.38 3.05 3.29
N PRO A 99 14.91 3.04 4.54
CA PRO A 99 15.59 2.30 5.60
C PRO A 99 15.54 0.79 5.29
N ALA A 100 16.62 0.08 5.61
CA ALA A 100 16.61 -1.38 5.53
C ALA A 100 15.56 -1.94 6.49
N ALA A 101 14.78 -2.91 6.02
CA ALA A 101 13.68 -3.47 6.79
C ALA A 101 13.55 -4.98 6.53
N THR A 102 13.47 -5.76 7.59
CA THR A 102 13.13 -7.18 7.53
C THR A 102 11.61 -7.35 7.74
N PRO A 103 10.96 -8.28 7.03
CA PRO A 103 9.58 -8.62 7.34
C PRO A 103 9.49 -9.13 8.78
N MET A 104 8.41 -8.75 9.48
CA MET A 104 8.12 -9.15 10.87
C MET A 104 8.43 -10.64 11.08
N SER A 105 9.34 -10.94 12.01
CA SER A 105 9.61 -12.29 12.53
C SER A 105 8.44 -12.82 13.33
#